data_AF-A0A1J5HM26-F1
#
_entry.id   AF-A0A1J5HM26-F1
#
_cell.length_a   1.000
_cell.length_b   1.000
_cell.length_c   1.000
_cell.angle_alpha   90.00
_cell.angle_beta   90.00
_cell.angle_gamma   90.00
#
_symmetry.space_group_name_H-M   'P 1'
#
loop_
_entity.id
_entity.type
_entity.pdbx_description
1 polymer ?
#
loop_
_entity_poly.entity_id
_entity_poly.type
_entity_poly.pdbx_seq_one_letter_code
_entity_poly.pdbx_strand_id
1 'polypeptide(L)'
;MASQASKIALAKEMLATAESNIRSAKKILTELAGGKSDSQEKLSKAAQELSAAEDGDEQIIEGVFDGQNMIGPNQKTYPVPANYASKSKLIPGDVLKLTIKEDGGFLYKQIGPADRKTVKGLLTYEDGQYKVMAEGDTYNVLLASVTYFKAEIGDEITLVIPDHGESEWGAIENVIPKLAGEDSEEGDIF
;
A
#
# COMPACT_ATOMS: atom_id res chain seq x y z
N MET A 1 16.43 -22.88 -33.04
CA MET A 1 15.89 -21.51 -33.21
C MET A 1 14.95 -21.24 -32.06
N ALA A 2 15.31 -20.37 -31.11
CA ALA A 2 14.40 -19.97 -30.03
C ALA A 2 13.11 -19.40 -30.64
N SER A 3 11.94 -19.91 -30.22
CA SER A 3 10.65 -19.52 -30.80
C SER A 3 10.39 -18.03 -30.53
N GLN A 4 9.64 -17.35 -31.41
CA GLN A 4 9.24 -15.94 -31.20
C GLN A 4 8.60 -15.74 -29.81
N ALA A 5 7.83 -16.73 -29.35
CA ALA A 5 7.24 -16.74 -28.02
C ALA A 5 8.29 -16.74 -26.89
N SER A 6 9.39 -17.50 -27.03
CA SER A 6 10.45 -17.53 -26.02
C SER A 6 11.25 -16.22 -25.98
N LYS A 7 11.41 -15.53 -27.12
CA LYS A 7 12.05 -14.21 -27.17
C LYS A 7 11.21 -13.13 -26.51
N ILE A 8 9.88 -13.18 -26.71
CA ILE A 8 8.95 -12.26 -26.05
C ILE A 8 8.91 -12.51 -24.54
N ALA A 9 8.91 -13.78 -24.11
CA ALA A 9 8.96 -14.12 -22.68
C ALA A 9 10.25 -13.59 -22.02
N LEU A 10 11.40 -13.82 -22.65
CA LEU A 10 12.67 -13.29 -22.18
C LEU A 10 12.68 -11.76 -22.14
N ALA A 11 12.12 -11.08 -23.15
CA ALA A 11 12.04 -9.63 -23.17
C ALA A 11 11.15 -9.08 -22.03
N LYS A 12 10.03 -9.76 -21.71
CA LYS A 12 9.17 -9.39 -20.57
C LYS A 12 9.89 -9.56 -19.23
N GLU A 13 10.63 -10.64 -19.05
CA GLU A 13 11.41 -10.90 -17.83
C GLU A 13 12.53 -9.86 -17.64
N MET A 14 13.22 -9.51 -18.73
CA MET A 14 14.21 -8.44 -18.74
C MET A 14 13.58 -7.08 -18.40
N LEU A 15 12.37 -6.80 -18.90
CA LEU A 15 11.64 -5.58 -18.61
C LEU A 15 11.26 -5.51 -17.12
N ALA A 16 10.68 -6.58 -16.57
CA ALA A 16 10.31 -6.65 -15.15
C ALA A 16 11.53 -6.46 -14.23
N THR A 17 12.67 -7.07 -14.61
CA THR A 17 13.94 -6.91 -13.88
C THR A 17 14.44 -5.47 -13.96
N ALA A 18 14.38 -4.85 -15.14
CA ALA A 18 14.77 -3.45 -15.31
C ALA A 18 13.89 -2.50 -14.50
N GLU A 19 12.57 -2.73 -14.47
CA GLU A 19 11.61 -1.96 -13.67
C GLU A 19 11.89 -2.09 -12.17
N SER A 20 12.13 -3.31 -11.67
CA SER A 20 12.53 -3.56 -10.28
C SER A 20 13.84 -2.86 -9.91
N ASN A 21 14.84 -2.90 -10.81
CA ASN A 21 16.11 -2.20 -10.64
C ASN A 21 15.93 -0.67 -10.62
N ILE A 22 15.09 -0.13 -11.49
CA ILE A 22 14.77 1.31 -11.53
C ILE A 22 14.10 1.74 -10.22
N ARG A 23 13.13 0.97 -9.71
CA ARG A 23 12.48 1.24 -8.42
C ARG A 23 13.48 1.21 -7.28
N SER A 24 14.36 0.22 -7.23
CA SER A 24 15.42 0.12 -6.24
C SER A 24 16.38 1.32 -6.30
N ALA A 25 16.79 1.73 -7.50
CA ALA A 25 17.65 2.90 -7.70
C ALA A 25 16.96 4.21 -7.25
N LYS A 26 15.67 4.39 -7.56
CA LYS A 26 14.89 5.54 -7.08
C LYS A 26 14.82 5.58 -5.56
N LYS A 27 14.61 4.43 -4.90
CA LYS A 27 14.60 4.35 -3.44
C LYS A 27 15.95 4.78 -2.85
N ILE A 28 17.05 4.27 -3.37
CA ILE A 28 18.41 4.66 -2.96
C ILE A 28 18.65 6.16 -3.16
N LEU A 29 18.24 6.72 -4.30
CA LEU A 29 18.38 8.15 -4.57
C LEU A 29 17.56 9.01 -3.60
N THR A 30 16.36 8.58 -3.26
CA THR A 30 15.48 9.25 -2.29
C THR A 30 16.12 9.26 -0.90
N GLU A 31 16.64 8.11 -0.45
CA GLU A 31 17.36 7.96 0.81
C GLU A 31 18.62 8.84 0.89
N LEU A 32 19.41 8.90 -0.19
CA LEU A 32 20.66 9.67 -0.24
C LEU A 32 20.45 11.18 -0.41
N ALA A 33 19.42 11.60 -1.14
CA ALA A 33 19.13 13.02 -1.39
C ALA A 33 18.38 13.69 -0.22
N GLY A 34 17.92 12.92 0.77
CA GLY A 34 17.03 13.42 1.82
C GLY A 34 15.67 13.91 1.28
N GLY A 35 15.34 13.54 0.04
CA GLY A 35 14.11 13.91 -0.63
C GLY A 35 12.96 13.00 -0.22
N LYS A 36 11.73 13.49 -0.33
CA LYS A 36 10.54 12.64 -0.19
C LYS A 36 10.45 11.73 -1.43
N SER A 37 9.98 10.50 -1.27
CA SER A 37 9.74 9.56 -2.38
C SER A 37 8.88 10.23 -3.47
N ASP A 38 9.14 9.95 -4.76
CA ASP A 38 8.35 10.44 -5.90
C ASP A 38 6.83 10.26 -5.67
N SER A 39 6.45 9.19 -4.96
CA SER A 39 5.09 8.90 -4.55
C SER A 39 4.55 9.92 -3.54
N GLN A 40 5.32 10.24 -2.50
CA GLN A 40 4.95 11.26 -1.52
C GLN A 40 4.84 12.67 -2.14
N GLU A 41 5.72 13.02 -3.09
CA GLU A 41 5.59 14.32 -3.78
C GLU A 41 4.29 14.41 -4.58
N LYS A 42 3.90 13.35 -5.29
CA LYS A 42 2.63 13.31 -6.03
C LYS A 42 1.42 13.43 -5.11
N LEU A 43 1.40 12.69 -4.01
CA LEU A 43 0.33 12.78 -3.01
C LEU A 43 0.24 14.19 -2.42
N SER A 44 1.38 14.83 -2.16
CA SER A 44 1.42 16.21 -1.65
C SER A 44 0.86 17.24 -2.63
N LYS A 45 1.06 17.05 -3.95
CA LYS A 45 0.48 17.90 -4.99
C LYS A 45 -1.04 17.71 -5.08
N ALA A 46 -1.51 16.46 -5.08
CA ALA A 46 -2.95 16.16 -5.06
C ALA A 46 -3.64 16.78 -3.84
N ALA A 47 -3.00 16.76 -2.67
CA ALA A 47 -3.53 17.40 -1.47
C ALA A 47 -3.63 18.94 -1.53
N GLN A 48 -2.83 19.62 -2.37
CA GLN A 48 -2.91 21.08 -2.51
C GLN A 48 -4.15 21.56 -3.26
N GLU A 49 -4.74 20.70 -4.09
CA GLU A 49 -5.96 21.00 -4.84
C GLU A 49 -7.22 20.81 -3.96
N LEU A 50 -7.07 20.23 -2.77
CA LEU A 50 -8.16 19.98 -1.82
C LEU A 50 -8.39 21.16 -0.87
N SER A 51 -9.63 21.29 -0.40
CA SER A 51 -10.09 22.44 0.37
C SER A 51 -10.04 22.21 1.89
N ALA A 52 -9.92 23.31 2.63
CA ALA A 52 -10.23 23.37 4.05
C ALA A 52 -11.37 24.38 4.23
N ALA A 53 -12.41 24.00 4.97
CA ALA A 53 -13.60 24.81 5.19
C ALA A 53 -14.02 24.74 6.66
N GLU A 54 -14.64 25.81 7.13
CA GLU A 54 -15.30 25.87 8.44
C GLU A 54 -16.81 25.68 8.20
N ASP A 55 -17.42 24.70 8.87
CA ASP A 55 -18.87 24.45 8.84
C ASP A 55 -19.39 24.51 10.27
N GLY A 56 -19.82 25.71 10.69
CA GLY A 56 -20.12 25.99 12.11
C GLY A 56 -18.86 26.01 12.97
N ASP A 57 -18.91 25.35 14.13
CA ASP A 57 -17.79 25.22 15.07
C ASP A 57 -16.86 24.02 14.76
N GLU A 58 -17.16 23.24 13.72
CA GLU A 58 -16.36 22.10 13.28
C GLU A 58 -15.40 22.49 12.15
N GLN A 59 -14.13 22.12 12.29
CA GLN A 59 -13.13 22.36 11.24
C GLN A 59 -13.06 21.15 10.31
N ILE A 60 -13.28 21.36 9.01
CA ILE A 60 -13.25 20.33 7.98
C ILE A 60 -11.97 20.47 7.15
N ILE A 61 -11.23 19.38 7.03
CA ILE A 61 -10.02 19.29 6.22
C ILE A 61 -10.15 18.08 5.29
N GLU A 62 -9.96 18.30 4.00
CA GLU A 62 -9.81 17.21 3.03
C GLU A 62 -8.33 16.94 2.78
N GLY A 63 -7.98 15.67 2.56
CA GLY A 63 -6.60 15.27 2.32
C GLY A 63 -6.49 13.89 1.70
N VAL A 64 -5.27 13.53 1.34
CA VAL A 64 -4.96 12.27 0.64
C VAL A 64 -4.23 11.33 1.59
N PHE A 65 -4.69 10.08 1.69
CA PHE A 65 -4.04 9.06 2.49
C PHE A 65 -2.71 8.63 1.86
N ASP A 66 -1.66 8.46 2.68
CA ASP A 66 -0.31 8.07 2.24
C ASP A 66 0.10 6.65 2.65
N GLY A 67 -0.80 5.91 3.31
CA GLY A 67 -0.54 4.58 3.88
C GLY A 67 -0.59 4.57 5.41
N GLN A 68 -0.35 5.70 6.07
CA GLN A 68 -0.44 5.83 7.53
C GLN A 68 -1.11 7.15 7.98
N ASN A 69 -0.93 8.22 7.22
CA ASN A 69 -1.38 9.57 7.50
C ASN A 69 -2.27 10.08 6.37
N MET A 70 -3.03 11.12 6.68
CA MET A 70 -3.71 11.96 5.71
C MET A 70 -2.86 13.21 5.48
N ILE A 71 -2.47 13.47 4.24
CA ILE A 71 -1.80 14.70 3.82
C ILE A 71 -2.88 15.70 3.43
N GLY A 72 -3.05 16.75 4.22
CA GLY A 72 -3.95 17.86 3.93
C GLY A 72 -3.24 19.02 3.20
N PRO A 73 -3.93 20.18 3.07
CA PRO A 73 -3.37 21.37 2.43
C PRO A 73 -2.08 21.83 3.11
N ASN A 74 -1.20 22.49 2.35
CA ASN A 74 0.11 22.96 2.81
C ASN A 74 1.03 21.84 3.34
N GLN A 75 0.85 20.60 2.88
CA GLN A 75 1.62 19.41 3.30
C GLN A 75 1.48 19.07 4.78
N LYS A 76 0.44 19.57 5.46
CA LYS A 76 0.20 19.22 6.86
C LYS A 76 -0.27 17.78 6.95
N THR A 77 0.38 16.98 7.78
CA THR A 77 0.05 15.58 7.97
C THR A 77 -0.82 15.39 9.21
N TYR A 78 -1.79 14.48 9.09
CA TYR A 78 -2.71 14.12 10.16
C TYR A 78 -2.68 12.59 10.32
N PRO A 79 -2.31 12.06 11.50
CA PRO A 79 -2.21 10.61 11.67
C PRO A 79 -3.60 9.98 11.59
N VAL A 80 -3.72 8.93 10.77
CA VAL A 80 -4.97 8.19 10.62
C VAL A 80 -4.93 6.99 11.57
N PRO A 81 -5.98 6.74 12.37
CA PRO A 81 -6.03 5.57 13.25
C PRO A 81 -5.84 4.26 12.46
N ALA A 82 -4.85 3.45 12.84
CA ALA A 82 -4.51 2.22 12.14
C ALA A 82 -5.70 1.25 11.99
N ASN A 83 -6.59 1.19 12.99
CA ASN A 83 -7.79 0.36 12.96
C ASN A 83 -8.84 0.85 11.95
N TYR A 84 -8.93 2.17 11.73
CA TYR A 84 -9.84 2.73 10.73
C TYR A 84 -9.28 2.46 9.32
N ALA A 85 -7.98 2.68 9.13
CA ALA A 85 -7.30 2.40 7.88
C ALA A 85 -7.36 0.92 7.49
N SER A 86 -7.15 -0.01 8.45
CA SER A 86 -7.24 -1.45 8.21
C SER A 86 -8.65 -1.90 7.85
N LYS A 87 -9.67 -1.50 8.64
CA LYS A 87 -11.07 -1.89 8.41
C LYS A 87 -11.64 -1.33 7.11
N SER A 88 -11.25 -0.12 6.74
CA SER A 88 -11.71 0.52 5.50
C SER A 88 -10.85 0.15 4.28
N LYS A 89 -9.81 -0.68 4.47
CA LYS A 89 -8.85 -1.10 3.45
C LYS A 89 -8.28 0.09 2.67
N LEU A 90 -7.89 1.15 3.40
CA LEU A 90 -7.40 2.37 2.78
C LEU A 90 -6.07 2.11 2.08
N ILE A 91 -5.91 2.69 0.90
CA ILE A 91 -4.67 2.64 0.11
C ILE A 91 -4.18 4.07 -0.17
N PRO A 92 -2.88 4.26 -0.41
CA PRO A 92 -2.36 5.56 -0.81
C PRO A 92 -3.14 6.14 -2.00
N GLY A 93 -3.48 7.43 -1.92
CA GLY A 93 -4.32 8.11 -2.90
C GLY A 93 -5.78 8.23 -2.50
N ASP A 94 -6.27 7.48 -1.50
CA ASP A 94 -7.64 7.63 -1.00
C ASP A 94 -7.86 9.04 -0.43
N VAL A 95 -8.90 9.72 -0.89
CA VAL A 95 -9.30 11.04 -0.39
C VAL A 95 -10.14 10.86 0.87
N LEU A 96 -9.68 11.48 1.95
CA LEU A 96 -10.29 11.47 3.26
C LEU A 96 -10.78 12.88 3.62
N LYS A 97 -11.90 12.93 4.33
CA LYS A 97 -12.37 14.09 5.08
C LYS A 97 -12.07 13.87 6.56
N LEU A 98 -11.30 14.77 7.15
CA LEU A 98 -11.12 14.93 8.59
C LEU A 98 -12.07 16.00 9.09
N THR A 99 -12.89 15.66 10.07
CA THR A 99 -13.69 16.61 10.85
C THR A 99 -13.08 16.70 12.24
N ILE A 100 -12.65 17.89 12.64
CA ILE A 100 -12.18 18.17 13.99
C ILE A 100 -13.36 18.76 14.76
N LYS A 101 -13.81 18.00 15.75
CA LYS A 101 -14.90 18.40 16.63
C LYS A 101 -14.43 19.45 17.64
N GLU A 102 -15.39 20.16 18.24
CA GLU A 102 -15.13 21.13 19.32
C GLU A 102 -14.36 20.55 20.51
N ASP A 103 -14.57 19.25 20.80
CA ASP A 103 -13.87 18.52 21.87
C ASP A 103 -12.43 18.12 21.50
N GLY A 104 -11.96 18.49 20.30
CA GLY A 104 -10.67 18.13 19.75
C GLY A 104 -10.62 16.72 19.13
N GLY A 105 -11.74 16.00 19.12
CA GLY A 105 -11.86 14.66 18.53
C GLY A 105 -11.74 14.68 17.01
N PHE A 106 -10.98 13.72 16.47
CA PHE A 106 -10.79 13.56 15.02
C PHE A 106 -11.73 12.49 14.48
N LEU A 107 -12.54 12.85 13.48
CA LEU A 107 -13.38 11.93 12.73
C LEU A 107 -12.92 11.87 11.28
N TYR A 108 -12.45 10.71 10.84
CA TYR A 108 -12.08 10.46 9.46
C TYR A 108 -13.21 9.76 8.71
N LYS A 109 -13.43 10.18 7.47
CA LYS A 109 -14.33 9.52 6.52
C LYS A 109 -13.68 9.46 5.14
N GLN A 110 -13.70 8.31 4.50
CA GLN A 110 -13.32 8.22 3.09
C GLN A 110 -14.40 8.86 2.23
N ILE A 111 -13.99 9.78 1.35
CA ILE A 111 -14.88 10.53 0.46
C ILE A 111 -14.55 10.34 -1.03
N GLY A 112 -13.35 9.84 -1.36
CA GLY A 112 -12.95 9.54 -2.73
C GLY A 112 -12.02 8.33 -2.76
N PRO A 113 -12.50 7.13 -3.12
CA PRO A 113 -11.62 5.98 -3.26
C PRO A 113 -10.68 6.17 -4.47
N ALA A 114 -9.39 5.87 -4.31
CA ALA A 114 -8.45 5.80 -5.43
C ALA A 114 -8.69 4.55 -6.29
N ASP A 115 -8.31 4.64 -7.56
CA ASP A 115 -8.25 3.51 -8.49
C ASP A 115 -7.29 2.45 -7.95
N ARG A 116 -7.74 1.20 -7.93
CA ARG A 116 -7.07 0.12 -7.22
C ARG A 116 -7.19 -1.20 -7.96
N LYS A 117 -6.18 -2.04 -7.78
CA LYS A 117 -6.16 -3.43 -8.23
C LYS A 117 -5.88 -4.36 -7.06
N THR A 118 -6.26 -5.62 -7.24
CA THR A 118 -6.03 -6.67 -6.27
C THR A 118 -4.95 -7.61 -6.78
N VAL A 119 -3.98 -7.90 -5.93
CA VAL A 119 -2.86 -8.79 -6.20
C VAL A 119 -2.75 -9.85 -5.11
N LYS A 120 -2.08 -10.96 -5.40
CA LYS A 120 -1.76 -11.99 -4.40
C LYS A 120 -0.28 -11.94 -4.07
N GLY A 121 0.05 -12.15 -2.81
CA GLY A 121 1.43 -12.16 -2.34
C GLY A 121 1.61 -12.88 -1.03
N LEU A 122 2.86 -13.09 -0.62
CA LEU A 122 3.19 -13.74 0.63
C LEU A 122 3.44 -12.71 1.73
N LEU A 123 2.86 -12.93 2.92
CA LEU A 123 3.16 -12.10 4.08
C LEU A 123 4.55 -12.42 4.62
N THR A 124 5.36 -11.37 4.80
CA THR A 124 6.68 -11.43 5.41
C THR A 124 6.81 -10.41 6.54
N TYR A 125 7.87 -10.54 7.33
CA TYR A 125 8.23 -9.57 8.35
C TYR A 125 9.72 -9.25 8.23
N GLU A 126 10.02 -8.02 7.86
CA GLU A 126 11.38 -7.54 7.57
C GLU A 126 11.55 -6.14 8.14
N ASP A 127 12.73 -5.82 8.66
CA ASP A 127 13.06 -4.49 9.19
C ASP A 127 12.09 -3.99 10.29
N GLY A 128 11.47 -4.92 11.02
CA GLY A 128 10.48 -4.57 12.04
C GLY A 128 9.09 -4.20 11.50
N GLN A 129 8.82 -4.44 10.22
CA GLN A 129 7.58 -4.08 9.55
C GLN A 129 7.00 -5.30 8.81
N TYR A 130 5.68 -5.50 8.91
CA TYR A 130 4.99 -6.48 8.08
C TYR A 130 4.91 -5.98 6.65
N LYS A 131 5.22 -6.87 5.71
CA LYS A 131 5.23 -6.60 4.28
C LYS A 131 4.56 -7.73 3.51
N VAL A 132 4.05 -7.44 2.31
CA VAL A 132 3.55 -8.44 1.38
C VAL A 132 4.38 -8.36 0.10
N MET A 133 4.97 -9.49 -0.30
CA MET A 133 5.70 -9.60 -1.56
C MET A 133 4.73 -10.01 -2.67
N ALA A 134 4.49 -9.14 -3.64
CA ALA A 134 3.55 -9.36 -4.74
C ALA A 134 4.07 -8.69 -6.02
N GLU A 135 3.85 -9.33 -7.18
CA GLU A 135 4.24 -8.79 -8.51
C GLU A 135 5.71 -8.33 -8.64
N GLY A 136 6.63 -8.93 -7.86
CA GLY A 136 8.05 -8.54 -7.87
C GLY A 136 8.38 -7.28 -7.06
N ASP A 137 7.40 -6.76 -6.30
CA ASP A 137 7.54 -5.66 -5.36
C ASP A 137 7.21 -6.09 -3.93
N THR A 138 7.57 -5.22 -2.98
CA THR A 138 7.29 -5.41 -1.56
C THR A 138 6.49 -4.22 -1.03
N TYR A 139 5.33 -4.50 -0.46
CA TYR A 139 4.41 -3.48 0.06
C TYR A 139 4.31 -3.56 1.57
N ASN A 140 4.46 -2.43 2.26
CA ASN A 140 4.18 -2.35 3.69
C ASN A 140 2.69 -2.52 3.95
N VAL A 141 2.35 -3.22 5.03
CA VAL A 141 0.96 -3.41 5.48
C VAL A 141 0.82 -3.05 6.95
N LEU A 142 -0.35 -2.52 7.33
CA LEU A 142 -0.59 -2.15 8.72
C LEU A 142 -0.64 -3.39 9.62
N LEU A 143 0.05 -3.33 10.77
CA LEU A 143 -0.06 -4.35 11.82
C LEU A 143 -1.51 -4.60 12.23
N ALA A 144 -2.32 -3.54 12.29
CA ALA A 144 -3.74 -3.64 12.60
C ALA A 144 -4.53 -4.49 11.60
N SER A 145 -4.10 -4.55 10.33
CA SER A 145 -4.70 -5.45 9.33
C SER A 145 -4.28 -6.89 9.58
N VAL A 146 -2.98 -7.14 9.82
CA VAL A 146 -2.44 -8.47 10.11
C VAL A 146 -3.15 -9.10 11.32
N THR A 147 -3.30 -8.36 12.41
CA THR A 147 -3.98 -8.85 13.62
C THR A 147 -5.48 -9.04 13.44
N TYR A 148 -6.14 -8.18 12.65
CA TYR A 148 -7.57 -8.30 12.35
C TYR A 148 -7.88 -9.58 11.56
N PHE A 149 -7.09 -9.86 10.53
CA PHE A 149 -7.24 -11.07 9.71
C PHE A 149 -6.59 -12.31 10.33
N LYS A 150 -5.84 -12.17 11.43
CA LYS A 150 -5.06 -13.22 12.07
C LYS A 150 -4.09 -13.91 11.10
N ALA A 151 -3.48 -13.10 10.23
CA ALA A 151 -2.52 -13.59 9.25
C ALA A 151 -1.20 -13.96 9.93
N GLU A 152 -0.58 -15.03 9.47
CA GLU A 152 0.74 -15.49 9.90
C GLU A 152 1.78 -15.29 8.79
N ILE A 153 3.06 -15.19 9.17
CA ILE A 153 4.15 -15.09 8.20
C ILE A 153 4.13 -16.33 7.30
N GLY A 154 4.21 -16.12 5.98
CA GLY A 154 4.11 -17.18 4.98
C GLY A 154 2.68 -17.48 4.53
N ASP A 155 1.66 -16.79 5.04
CA ASP A 155 0.31 -16.85 4.49
C ASP A 155 0.24 -16.15 3.13
N GLU A 156 -0.61 -16.69 2.26
CA GLU A 156 -0.97 -16.02 1.00
C GLU A 156 -2.04 -14.96 1.28
N ILE A 157 -1.74 -13.72 0.92
CA ILE A 157 -2.54 -12.53 1.18
C ILE A 157 -3.12 -12.01 -0.14
N THR A 158 -4.42 -11.74 -0.12
CA THR A 158 -5.05 -10.87 -1.11
C THR A 158 -4.80 -9.42 -0.69
N LEU A 159 -4.01 -8.69 -1.46
CA LEU A 159 -3.58 -7.33 -1.21
C LEU A 159 -4.23 -6.37 -2.21
N VAL A 160 -4.73 -5.24 -1.71
CA VAL A 160 -5.25 -4.14 -2.53
C VAL A 160 -4.20 -3.03 -2.59
N ILE A 161 -3.85 -2.61 -3.80
CA ILE A 161 -2.85 -1.57 -4.07
C ILE A 161 -3.39 -0.58 -5.10
N PRO A 162 -2.83 0.65 -5.20
CA PRO A 162 -3.17 1.57 -6.28
C PRO A 162 -2.95 0.95 -7.65
N ASP A 163 -3.88 1.15 -8.59
CA ASP A 163 -3.77 0.59 -9.95
C ASP A 163 -2.68 1.30 -10.77
N HIS A 164 -2.36 2.54 -10.42
CA HIS A 164 -1.39 3.37 -11.10
C HIS A 164 -0.40 3.99 -10.12
N GLY A 165 0.86 4.13 -10.58
CA GLY A 165 1.94 4.75 -9.81
C GLY A 165 2.71 3.77 -8.92
N GLU A 166 3.80 4.26 -8.33
CA GLU A 166 4.58 3.52 -7.34
C GLU A 166 3.96 3.74 -5.96
N SER A 167 3.72 2.64 -5.23
CA SER A 167 3.18 2.67 -3.87
C SER A 167 4.06 1.84 -2.95
N GLU A 168 4.39 2.39 -1.80
CA GLU A 168 5.10 1.68 -0.73
C GLU A 168 4.16 0.91 0.20
N TRP A 169 2.85 1.22 0.15
CA TRP A 169 1.84 0.67 1.04
C TRP A 169 0.73 -0.04 0.27
N GLY A 170 0.17 -1.07 0.90
CA GLY A 170 -1.03 -1.76 0.45
C GLY A 170 -1.96 -2.11 1.61
N ALA A 171 -3.19 -2.49 1.29
CA ALA A 171 -4.19 -2.90 2.26
C ALA A 171 -4.48 -4.40 2.15
N ILE A 172 -4.39 -5.13 3.26
CA ILE A 172 -4.82 -6.53 3.30
C ILE A 172 -6.34 -6.57 3.12
N GLU A 173 -6.78 -7.32 2.11
CA GLU A 173 -8.20 -7.57 1.87
C GLU A 173 -8.65 -8.89 2.48
N ASN A 174 -7.87 -9.97 2.32
CA ASN A 174 -8.16 -11.30 2.86
C ASN A 174 -6.88 -12.12 3.05
N VAL A 175 -6.94 -13.12 3.93
CA VAL A 175 -5.97 -14.22 4.01
C VAL A 175 -6.56 -15.41 3.26
N ILE A 176 -5.78 -15.97 2.32
CA ILE A 176 -6.21 -17.12 1.52
C ILE A 176 -5.93 -18.39 2.34
N PRO A 177 -6.96 -19.20 2.65
CA PRO A 177 -6.76 -20.44 3.38
C PRO A 177 -5.88 -21.40 2.60
N LYS A 178 -4.92 -22.03 3.26
CA LYS A 178 -4.24 -23.21 2.73
C LYS A 178 -5.27 -24.33 2.66
N LEU A 179 -5.73 -24.66 1.45
CA LEU A 179 -6.59 -25.82 1.25
C LEU A 179 -5.73 -27.06 1.60
N ALA A 180 -6.13 -27.81 2.63
CA ALA A 180 -5.45 -29.04 3.02
C ALA A 180 -5.43 -30.01 1.82
N GLY A 181 -4.27 -30.22 1.22
CA GLY A 181 -4.13 -31.05 0.01
C GLY A 181 -2.80 -30.96 -0.73
N GLU A 182 -1.92 -30.01 -0.40
CA GLU A 182 -0.56 -29.95 -0.96
C GLU A 182 0.50 -30.22 0.13
N ASP A 183 0.31 -31.31 0.87
CA ASP A 183 1.47 -32.00 1.46
C ASP A 183 2.03 -32.89 0.35
N SER A 184 3.09 -32.40 -0.30
CA SER A 184 3.89 -33.16 -1.24
C SER A 184 4.46 -34.40 -0.57
N GLU A 185 3.97 -35.57 -0.98
CA GLU A 185 4.67 -36.85 -0.85
C GLU A 185 6.00 -36.79 -1.62
N GLU A 186 7.07 -36.35 -0.96
CA GLU A 186 8.46 -36.72 -1.25
C GLU A 186 8.98 -37.32 0.06
N GLY A 187 9.45 -38.56 0.18
CA GLY A 187 9.84 -39.56 -0.78
C GLY A 187 10.83 -40.47 -0.07
N ASP A 188 10.34 -41.37 0.80
CA ASP A 188 11.17 -42.45 1.35
C ASP A 188 11.01 -43.68 0.45
N ILE A 189 11.85 -43.75 -0.58
CA ILE A 189 12.13 -44.99 -1.29
C ILE A 189 13.18 -45.78 -0.49
N PHE A 190 12.85 -47.05 -0.22
CA PHE A 190 13.66 -48.03 0.51
C PHE A 190 15.05 -48.29 -0.09
#